data_AF-A0A7D7A211-F1
#
_entry.id   AF-A0A7D7A211-F1
#
_cell.length_a   1.000
_cell.length_b   1.000
_cell.length_c   1.000
_cell.angle_alpha   90.00
_cell.angle_beta   90.00
_cell.angle_gamma   90.00
#
_symmetry.space_group_name_H-M   'P 1'
#
loop_
_entity.id
_entity.type
_entity.pdbx_description
1 polymer ?
#
loop_
_entity_poly.entity_id
_entity_poly.type
_entity_poly.pdbx_seq_one_letter_code
_entity_poly.pdbx_strand_id
1 'polypeptide(L)'
;MNILVLGNGFDLAHGLKTSYTNFLDAVEITADLMEYEKEIRTEIWIGYDKTKIPQSLCSELEKIVKKRSHATEDLKKFYEHMRENFWFNYFRDKSEGTWIDFERDIKEVCLSIESSIWNKGTIRKLNEKINIDRDFGSYAKYLNNKEEVDDFSKLINFLEKDLKNVMISLDMYINNFIKKEECDRISPDVISLDIDKVISFNYSMTYQNFYNIAPNIECDYIHGKAGRWGNNEYGNLVLGYDEMNERINEDIISILIPFKKYYQRVLIGTDREYVKWIKDIKDDKDKKHFIYFFGHSMDITDKDVIKELILNSNVKTTIYFYSKQDKIGKLKNLVSVLGYENFIEYTKNGSVEFVNQQTFEKKEYLHQYTSKLAVKNLCNIPYISDIEYKSINEWFEKLKSTYHAKYAYDIKYFYLAIDALQKYKIEDEKVEKLIKICNEHAGNICSYNEFLITYYRYWGREIEFNNNELEKLINSIYEKRVENKKKEFYRFLERIDVHTNTINSIYMETTYLNIDSKKLDNIGRKFLNHFDEDYVYFDKDNPNLDFYYDMVKFLCLVKPYLVKELFSSMLNDSSLVNVKRNRIKILQQEYNKYIEINGREQELQSPTTHIS
;
A
#
# COMPACT_ATOMS: atom_id res chain seq x y z
N MET A 1 7.22 5.57 9.39
CA MET A 1 6.42 5.56 8.15
C MET A 1 6.82 4.36 7.32
N ASN A 2 5.88 3.77 6.60
CA ASN A 2 6.08 2.73 5.59
C ASN A 2 5.85 3.35 4.20
N ILE A 3 6.93 3.54 3.44
CA ILE A 3 6.89 4.13 2.10
C ILE A 3 7.16 3.04 1.06
N LEU A 4 6.23 2.84 0.13
CA LEU A 4 6.42 1.94 -1.01
C LEU A 4 6.90 2.73 -2.22
N VAL A 5 8.04 2.34 -2.79
CA VAL A 5 8.62 2.93 -4.01
C VAL A 5 8.44 1.95 -5.17
N LEU A 6 7.76 2.40 -6.22
CA LEU A 6 7.35 1.56 -7.35
C LEU A 6 8.03 2.00 -8.64
N GLY A 7 8.47 1.02 -9.44
CA GLY A 7 8.88 1.23 -10.84
C GLY A 7 8.19 0.26 -11.80
N ASN A 8 8.49 0.37 -13.10
CA ASN A 8 7.65 -0.24 -14.15
C ASN A 8 7.57 -1.77 -14.04
N GLY A 9 8.58 -2.40 -13.44
CA GLY A 9 8.55 -3.83 -13.12
C GLY A 9 7.36 -4.25 -12.24
N PHE A 10 6.77 -3.32 -11.48
CA PHE A 10 5.54 -3.56 -10.71
C PHE A 10 4.34 -3.75 -11.62
N ASP A 11 4.13 -2.87 -12.59
CA ASP A 11 3.03 -2.98 -13.57
C ASP A 11 3.19 -4.23 -14.44
N LEU A 12 4.43 -4.49 -14.89
CA LEU A 12 4.75 -5.69 -15.68
C LEU A 12 4.50 -6.98 -14.90
N ALA A 13 4.77 -7.00 -13.58
CA ALA A 13 4.47 -8.15 -12.73
C ALA A 13 2.97 -8.39 -12.55
N HIS A 14 2.13 -7.37 -12.74
CA HIS A 14 0.67 -7.49 -12.81
C HIS A 14 0.16 -7.89 -14.21
N GLY A 15 1.06 -8.10 -15.18
CA GLY A 15 0.72 -8.45 -16.55
C GLY A 15 0.28 -7.27 -17.42
N LEU A 16 0.38 -6.04 -16.90
CA LEU A 16 0.02 -4.83 -17.63
C LEU A 16 1.02 -4.56 -18.76
N LYS A 17 0.53 -4.08 -19.90
CA LYS A 17 1.32 -3.82 -21.11
C LYS A 17 1.97 -2.43 -21.06
N THR A 18 2.77 -2.16 -20.04
CA THR A 18 3.33 -0.83 -19.74
C THR A 18 4.81 -0.68 -20.14
N SER A 19 5.40 -1.67 -20.81
CA SER A 19 6.74 -1.49 -21.38
C SER A 19 6.71 -0.50 -22.55
N TYR A 20 7.83 0.19 -22.78
CA TYR A 20 7.97 1.04 -23.97
C TYR A 20 7.77 0.25 -25.27
N THR A 21 8.21 -1.02 -25.31
CA THR A 21 7.92 -1.92 -26.44
C THR A 21 6.42 -2.12 -26.66
N ASN A 22 5.62 -2.32 -25.59
CA ASN A 22 4.17 -2.49 -25.75
C ASN A 22 3.50 -1.21 -26.26
N PHE A 23 3.95 -0.04 -25.79
CA PHE A 23 3.47 1.24 -26.28
C PHE A 23 3.79 1.44 -27.77
N LEU A 24 5.02 1.16 -28.20
CA LEU A 24 5.40 1.26 -29.61
C LEU A 24 4.62 0.28 -30.50
N ASP A 25 4.50 -0.99 -30.07
CA ASP A 25 3.69 -2.00 -30.76
C ASP A 25 2.23 -1.50 -30.90
N ALA A 26 1.67 -0.90 -29.85
CA ALA A 26 0.30 -0.37 -29.87
C ALA A 26 0.12 0.78 -30.86
N VAL A 27 1.08 1.69 -30.94
CA VAL A 27 1.07 2.81 -31.89
C VAL A 27 1.22 2.29 -33.33
N GLU A 28 2.17 1.40 -33.57
CA GLU A 28 2.45 0.83 -34.89
C GLU A 28 1.23 0.08 -35.46
N ILE A 29 0.67 -0.84 -34.67
CA ILE A 29 -0.53 -1.60 -35.07
C ILE A 29 -1.70 -0.64 -35.35
N THR A 30 -1.86 0.40 -34.54
CA THR A 30 -2.94 1.38 -34.74
C THR A 30 -2.73 2.16 -36.04
N ALA A 31 -1.50 2.62 -36.32
CA ALA A 31 -1.15 3.35 -37.53
C ALA A 31 -1.45 2.53 -38.79
N ASP A 32 -0.95 1.30 -38.86
CA ASP A 32 -1.18 0.43 -40.02
C ASP A 32 -2.68 0.21 -40.26
N LEU A 33 -3.46 -0.07 -39.22
CA LEU A 33 -4.89 -0.29 -39.37
C LEU A 33 -5.68 0.98 -39.72
N MET A 34 -5.14 2.17 -39.43
CA MET A 34 -5.78 3.44 -39.78
C MET A 34 -5.44 3.90 -41.19
N GLU A 35 -4.22 3.62 -41.67
CA GLU A 35 -3.70 4.08 -42.97
C GLU A 35 -4.10 3.20 -44.14
N TYR A 36 -4.10 1.87 -43.97
CA TYR A 36 -4.37 0.95 -45.08
C TYR A 36 -5.85 0.86 -45.46
N GLU A 37 -6.12 0.52 -46.72
CA GLU A 37 -7.46 0.24 -47.21
C GLU A 37 -8.05 -1.04 -46.60
N LYS A 38 -9.39 -1.14 -46.65
CA LYS A 38 -10.18 -2.14 -45.92
C LYS A 38 -9.75 -3.58 -46.22
N GLU A 39 -9.45 -3.87 -47.47
CA GLU A 39 -9.09 -5.20 -47.96
C GLU A 39 -7.77 -5.68 -47.35
N ILE A 40 -6.83 -4.75 -47.11
CA ILE A 40 -5.49 -5.03 -46.58
C ILE A 40 -5.50 -5.12 -45.05
N ARG A 41 -6.34 -4.32 -44.36
CA ARG A 41 -6.42 -4.31 -42.88
C ARG A 41 -6.64 -5.68 -42.26
N THR A 42 -7.43 -6.54 -42.91
CA THR A 42 -7.73 -7.87 -42.36
C THR A 42 -6.50 -8.77 -42.36
N GLU A 43 -5.73 -8.75 -43.45
CA GLU A 43 -4.49 -9.53 -43.59
C GLU A 43 -3.43 -9.05 -42.60
N ILE A 44 -3.24 -7.72 -42.51
CA ILE A 44 -2.35 -7.08 -41.53
C ILE A 44 -2.74 -7.48 -40.10
N TRP A 45 -4.03 -7.37 -39.76
CA TRP A 45 -4.51 -7.71 -38.42
C TRP A 45 -4.24 -9.16 -38.04
N ILE A 46 -4.33 -10.10 -38.99
CA ILE A 46 -4.03 -11.51 -38.74
C ILE A 46 -2.54 -11.68 -38.40
N GLY A 47 -1.65 -10.95 -39.08
CA GLY A 47 -0.20 -11.06 -38.90
C GLY A 47 0.34 -10.59 -37.55
N TYR A 48 -0.38 -9.70 -36.85
CA TYR A 48 0.10 -9.16 -35.57
C TYR A 48 -0.09 -10.10 -34.37
N ASP A 49 0.93 -10.13 -33.50
CA ASP A 49 0.85 -10.70 -32.16
C ASP A 49 0.11 -9.75 -31.21
N LYS A 50 -1.17 -10.06 -30.99
CA LYS A 50 -2.10 -9.29 -30.17
C LYS A 50 -1.78 -9.37 -28.68
N THR A 51 -0.91 -10.29 -28.25
CA THR A 51 -0.51 -10.41 -26.84
C THR A 51 0.37 -9.25 -26.37
N LYS A 52 0.89 -8.45 -27.30
CA LYS A 52 1.73 -7.28 -27.03
C LYS A 52 0.96 -6.01 -26.67
N ILE A 53 -0.35 -5.96 -26.93
CA ILE A 53 -1.19 -4.79 -26.69
C ILE A 53 -2.26 -5.09 -25.62
N PRO A 54 -2.83 -4.06 -24.97
CA PRO A 54 -3.91 -4.24 -23.99
C PRO A 54 -5.15 -4.86 -24.64
N GLN A 55 -5.87 -5.70 -23.89
CA GLN A 55 -7.08 -6.37 -24.37
C GLN A 55 -8.16 -5.35 -24.77
N SER A 56 -8.25 -4.23 -24.06
CA SER A 56 -9.18 -3.16 -24.40
C SER A 56 -8.90 -2.54 -25.78
N LEU A 57 -7.62 -2.28 -26.10
CA LEU A 57 -7.21 -1.73 -27.40
C LEU A 57 -7.41 -2.77 -28.50
N CYS A 58 -7.01 -4.02 -28.26
CA CYS A 58 -7.24 -5.13 -29.17
C CYS A 58 -8.72 -5.22 -29.58
N SER A 59 -9.61 -5.18 -28.59
CA SER A 59 -11.07 -5.23 -28.81
C SER A 59 -11.62 -4.03 -29.59
N GLU A 60 -10.99 -2.86 -29.46
CA GLU A 60 -11.37 -1.66 -30.21
C GLU A 60 -10.91 -1.74 -31.67
N LEU A 61 -9.67 -2.13 -31.91
CA LEU A 61 -9.11 -2.35 -33.25
C LEU A 61 -9.86 -3.48 -33.99
N GLU A 62 -10.25 -4.56 -33.30
CA GLU A 62 -11.07 -5.61 -33.90
C GLU A 62 -12.42 -5.10 -34.44
N LYS A 63 -13.04 -4.11 -33.79
CA LYS A 63 -14.30 -3.53 -34.28
C LYS A 63 -14.08 -2.74 -35.56
N ILE A 64 -12.95 -2.06 -35.68
CA ILE A 64 -12.57 -1.32 -36.89
C ILE A 64 -12.36 -2.31 -38.05
N VAL A 65 -11.63 -3.40 -37.80
CA VAL A 65 -11.35 -4.44 -38.80
C VAL A 65 -12.62 -5.19 -39.21
N LYS A 66 -13.40 -5.71 -38.25
CA LYS A 66 -14.53 -6.63 -38.52
C LYS A 66 -15.87 -5.93 -38.78
N LYS A 67 -16.17 -4.85 -38.03
CA LYS A 67 -17.53 -4.29 -37.94
C LYS A 67 -17.72 -2.97 -38.70
N ARG A 68 -16.70 -2.47 -39.41
CA ARG A 68 -16.71 -1.16 -40.07
C ARG A 68 -17.12 -0.02 -39.13
N SER A 69 -16.84 -0.16 -37.83
CA SER A 69 -17.11 0.89 -36.87
C SER A 69 -16.16 2.06 -37.11
N HIS A 70 -16.66 3.29 -37.00
CA HIS A 70 -15.78 4.45 -36.99
C HIS A 70 -14.83 4.36 -35.78
N ALA A 71 -13.57 4.69 -36.00
CA ALA A 71 -12.62 4.85 -34.92
C ALA A 71 -13.14 5.88 -33.91
N THR A 72 -12.94 5.61 -32.62
CA THR A 72 -13.28 6.57 -31.58
C THR A 72 -12.43 7.82 -31.74
N GLU A 73 -12.91 8.94 -31.21
CA GLU A 73 -12.16 10.20 -31.24
C GLU A 73 -10.82 10.08 -30.50
N ASP A 74 -10.80 9.34 -29.38
CA ASP A 74 -9.58 9.07 -28.62
C ASP A 74 -8.57 8.25 -29.45
N LEU A 75 -9.02 7.24 -30.20
CA LEU A 75 -8.12 6.44 -31.04
C LEU A 75 -7.58 7.23 -32.24
N LYS A 76 -8.40 8.10 -32.85
CA LYS A 76 -7.95 9.00 -33.93
C LYS A 76 -6.86 9.95 -33.42
N LYS A 77 -7.10 10.62 -32.30
CA LYS A 77 -6.11 11.51 -31.68
C LYS A 77 -4.83 10.78 -31.29
N PHE A 78 -4.96 9.56 -30.75
CA PHE A 78 -3.81 8.72 -30.42
C PHE A 78 -2.93 8.44 -31.65
N TYR A 79 -3.55 8.18 -32.81
CA TYR A 79 -2.84 8.01 -34.08
C TYR A 79 -2.27 9.33 -34.63
N GLU A 80 -3.06 10.40 -34.66
CA GLU A 80 -2.68 11.69 -35.26
C GLU A 80 -1.43 12.31 -34.64
N HIS A 81 -1.25 12.17 -33.32
CA HIS A 81 -0.05 12.66 -32.62
C HIS A 81 1.24 11.89 -32.99
N MET A 82 1.09 10.64 -33.45
CA MET A 82 2.21 9.74 -33.71
C MET A 82 2.54 9.63 -35.20
N ARG A 83 1.58 9.98 -36.06
CA ARG A 83 1.76 10.03 -37.51
C ARG A 83 2.87 11.03 -37.86
N GLU A 84 3.90 10.53 -38.56
CA GLU A 84 5.10 11.31 -38.93
C GLU A 84 5.88 11.97 -37.77
N ASN A 85 5.74 11.44 -36.55
CA ASN A 85 6.46 11.90 -35.37
C ASN A 85 7.93 11.42 -35.39
N PHE A 86 8.88 12.34 -35.19
CA PHE A 86 10.32 12.04 -35.20
C PHE A 86 10.69 10.96 -34.17
N TRP A 87 10.30 11.17 -32.91
CA TRP A 87 10.70 10.31 -31.79
C TRP A 87 10.12 8.92 -31.92
N PHE A 88 8.85 8.81 -32.31
CA PHE A 88 8.22 7.52 -32.56
C PHE A 88 8.99 6.71 -33.60
N ASN A 89 9.25 7.30 -34.78
CA ASN A 89 9.96 6.62 -35.85
C ASN A 89 11.39 6.27 -35.44
N TYR A 90 12.07 7.17 -34.71
CA TYR A 90 13.40 6.91 -34.19
C TYR A 90 13.44 5.75 -33.18
N PHE A 91 12.52 5.73 -32.22
CA PHE A 91 12.45 4.66 -31.21
C PHE A 91 12.06 3.32 -31.83
N ARG A 92 11.10 3.31 -32.77
CA ARG A 92 10.69 2.10 -33.49
C ARG A 92 11.89 1.45 -34.19
N ASP A 93 12.66 2.24 -34.94
CA ASP A 93 13.78 1.72 -35.72
C ASP A 93 14.96 1.27 -34.82
N LYS A 94 15.09 1.80 -33.59
CA LYS A 94 16.07 1.31 -32.59
C LYS A 94 15.63 0.03 -31.86
N SER A 95 14.33 -0.25 -31.82
CA SER A 95 13.77 -1.42 -31.12
C SER A 95 14.15 -2.76 -31.74
N GLU A 96 14.65 -2.76 -32.98
CA GLU A 96 15.21 -3.94 -33.63
C GLU A 96 16.54 -4.37 -32.97
N GLY A 97 16.45 -5.20 -31.93
CA GLY A 97 17.60 -5.91 -31.34
C GLY A 97 18.28 -5.27 -30.13
N THR A 98 17.74 -4.18 -29.57
CA THR A 98 18.29 -3.54 -28.35
C THR A 98 17.21 -3.22 -27.28
N TRP A 99 17.63 -3.03 -26.02
CA TRP A 99 16.74 -2.64 -24.93
C TRP A 99 16.36 -1.16 -25.05
N ILE A 100 15.04 -0.90 -25.18
CA ILE A 100 14.49 0.46 -25.35
C ILE A 100 14.59 1.24 -24.03
N ASP A 101 15.13 2.44 -24.14
CA ASP A 101 15.37 3.38 -23.05
C ASP A 101 15.19 4.78 -23.62
N PHE A 102 13.94 5.29 -23.54
CA PHE A 102 13.57 6.57 -24.16
C PHE A 102 14.46 7.70 -23.66
N GLU A 103 14.79 7.71 -22.37
CA GLU A 103 15.63 8.72 -21.75
C GLU A 103 17.05 8.70 -22.34
N ARG A 104 17.68 7.53 -22.44
CA ARG A 104 19.00 7.40 -23.08
C ARG A 104 18.96 7.79 -24.55
N ASP A 105 17.93 7.37 -25.27
CA ASP A 105 17.82 7.60 -26.71
C ASP A 105 17.53 9.09 -27.02
N ILE A 106 16.77 9.78 -26.16
CA ILE A 106 16.60 11.25 -26.20
C ILE A 106 17.92 11.94 -25.90
N LYS A 107 18.66 11.49 -24.87
CA LYS A 107 19.98 12.03 -24.54
C LYS A 107 20.94 11.96 -25.72
N GLU A 108 20.98 10.84 -26.44
CA GLU A 108 21.83 10.65 -27.61
C GLU A 108 21.55 11.66 -28.73
N VAL A 109 20.27 11.92 -29.02
CA VAL A 109 19.85 12.92 -30.01
C VAL A 109 20.25 14.33 -29.54
N CYS A 110 19.97 14.68 -28.28
CA CYS A 110 20.33 15.97 -27.71
C CYS A 110 21.85 16.22 -27.72
N LEU A 111 22.67 15.22 -27.37
CA LEU A 111 24.13 15.32 -27.42
C LEU A 111 24.66 15.48 -28.85
N SER A 112 23.98 14.89 -29.84
CA SER A 112 24.30 15.12 -31.25
C SER A 112 24.00 16.56 -31.66
N ILE A 113 22.90 17.14 -31.19
CA ILE A 113 22.56 18.55 -31.44
C ILE A 113 23.57 19.48 -30.76
N GLU A 114 23.89 19.25 -29.49
CA GLU A 114 24.93 19.98 -28.75
C GLU A 114 26.25 19.95 -29.51
N SER A 115 26.68 18.77 -29.98
CA SER A 115 27.93 18.61 -30.73
C SER A 115 27.91 19.32 -32.08
N SER A 116 26.75 19.37 -32.75
CA SER A 116 26.60 20.10 -34.02
C SER A 116 26.58 21.61 -33.83
N ILE A 117 26.05 22.11 -32.71
CA ILE A 117 26.13 23.53 -32.32
C ILE A 117 27.56 23.89 -31.90
N TRP A 118 28.22 23.02 -31.13
CA TRP A 118 29.60 23.14 -30.69
C TRP A 118 30.57 22.56 -31.74
N ASN A 119 30.83 23.31 -32.80
CA ASN A 119 31.69 22.86 -33.88
C ASN A 119 33.11 23.42 -33.75
N LYS A 120 34.12 22.54 -33.64
CA LYS A 120 35.56 22.89 -33.63
C LYS A 120 35.95 24.01 -32.66
N GLY A 121 35.35 24.02 -31.46
CA GLY A 121 35.66 25.00 -30.41
C GLY A 121 34.96 26.36 -30.59
N THR A 122 33.98 26.43 -31.50
CA THR A 122 33.12 27.61 -31.70
C THR A 122 31.65 27.22 -31.59
N ILE A 123 30.82 28.17 -31.16
CA ILE A 123 29.36 28.01 -31.02
C ILE A 123 28.71 28.58 -32.28
N ARG A 124 27.98 27.75 -33.02
CA ARG A 124 27.14 28.16 -34.15
C ARG A 124 25.93 28.96 -33.66
N LYS A 125 25.45 29.91 -34.47
CA LYS A 125 24.23 30.65 -34.12
C LYS A 125 23.00 29.78 -34.33
N LEU A 126 21.96 29.95 -33.52
CA LEU A 126 20.76 29.10 -33.62
C LEU A 126 19.96 29.32 -34.90
N ASN A 127 19.99 30.54 -35.43
CA ASN A 127 19.38 30.90 -36.72
C ASN A 127 20.32 30.64 -37.91
N GLU A 128 21.46 29.98 -37.70
CA GLU A 128 22.33 29.56 -38.78
C GLU A 128 21.70 28.40 -39.53
N LYS A 129 21.76 28.46 -40.87
CA LYS A 129 21.21 27.41 -41.71
C LYS A 129 21.94 26.08 -41.48
N ILE A 130 21.19 25.03 -41.20
CA ILE A 130 21.71 23.67 -41.02
C ILE A 130 21.58 22.86 -42.30
N ASN A 131 22.46 21.85 -42.45
CA ASN A 131 22.32 20.84 -43.49
C ASN A 131 22.07 19.50 -42.79
N ILE A 132 20.85 18.98 -42.89
CA ILE A 132 20.42 17.80 -42.14
C ILE A 132 21.28 16.57 -42.47
N ASP A 133 21.54 16.29 -43.74
CA ASP A 133 22.33 15.11 -44.12
C ASP A 133 23.78 15.17 -43.58
N ARG A 134 24.38 16.36 -43.60
CA ARG A 134 25.76 16.56 -43.12
C ARG A 134 25.84 16.66 -41.61
N ASP A 135 24.94 17.42 -40.99
CA ASP A 135 25.00 17.77 -39.56
C ASP A 135 24.30 16.71 -38.68
N PHE A 136 23.39 15.91 -39.27
CA PHE A 136 22.53 14.94 -38.57
C PHE A 136 22.29 13.65 -39.39
N GLY A 137 23.27 13.19 -40.18
CA GLY A 137 23.09 12.11 -41.17
C GLY A 137 22.42 10.83 -40.67
N SER A 138 22.65 10.41 -39.40
CA SER A 138 21.97 9.25 -38.79
C SER A 138 20.47 9.46 -38.56
N TYR A 139 20.04 10.72 -38.45
CA TYR A 139 18.67 11.15 -38.18
C TYR A 139 17.97 11.72 -39.42
N ALA A 140 18.71 11.90 -40.52
CA ALA A 140 18.22 12.54 -41.73
C ALA A 140 16.95 11.88 -42.29
N LYS A 141 16.84 10.55 -42.25
CA LYS A 141 15.62 9.84 -42.68
C LYS A 141 14.36 10.21 -41.89
N TYR A 142 14.49 10.69 -40.65
CA TYR A 142 13.36 11.12 -39.82
C TYR A 142 13.06 12.63 -39.96
N LEU A 143 13.98 13.40 -40.57
CA LEU A 143 13.93 14.87 -40.66
C LEU A 143 13.73 15.37 -42.11
N ASN A 144 14.21 14.65 -43.12
CA ASN A 144 14.39 15.14 -44.50
C ASN A 144 13.09 15.50 -45.25
N ASN A 145 11.92 15.05 -44.78
CA ASN A 145 10.62 15.38 -45.37
C ASN A 145 9.92 16.58 -44.68
N LYS A 146 10.60 17.28 -43.76
CA LYS A 146 10.04 18.40 -43.01
C LYS A 146 10.62 19.70 -43.56
N GLU A 147 9.89 20.34 -44.49
CA GLU A 147 10.28 21.60 -45.15
C GLU A 147 10.59 22.76 -44.18
N GLU A 148 10.24 22.61 -42.89
CA GLU A 148 10.33 23.64 -41.85
C GLU A 148 11.61 23.61 -40.99
N VAL A 149 12.51 22.64 -41.18
CA VAL A 149 13.70 22.46 -40.33
C VAL A 149 14.98 22.92 -41.05
N ASP A 150 15.17 24.24 -41.15
CA ASP A 150 16.31 24.85 -41.84
C ASP A 150 17.35 25.51 -40.91
N ASP A 151 17.05 25.65 -39.61
CA ASP A 151 17.96 26.15 -38.57
C ASP A 151 17.83 25.37 -37.25
N PHE A 152 18.74 25.60 -36.29
CA PHE A 152 18.74 24.88 -35.01
C PHE A 152 17.53 25.20 -34.14
N SER A 153 17.07 26.46 -34.13
CA SER A 153 15.89 26.87 -33.34
C SER A 153 14.63 26.13 -33.81
N LYS A 154 14.41 26.04 -35.12
CA LYS A 154 13.27 25.32 -35.69
C LYS A 154 13.37 23.82 -35.46
N LEU A 155 14.57 23.24 -35.60
CA LEU A 155 14.81 21.83 -35.27
C LEU A 155 14.42 21.52 -33.82
N ILE A 156 14.89 22.34 -32.88
CA ILE A 156 14.66 22.12 -31.44
C ILE A 156 13.19 22.25 -31.09
N ASN A 157 12.50 23.29 -31.60
CA ASN A 157 11.06 23.45 -31.42
C ASN A 157 10.26 22.29 -32.02
N PHE A 158 10.68 21.79 -33.19
CA PHE A 158 10.06 20.64 -33.84
C PHE A 158 10.21 19.37 -32.97
N LEU A 159 11.42 19.09 -32.48
CA LEU A 159 11.69 17.95 -31.61
C LEU A 159 10.95 18.05 -30.27
N GLU A 160 10.85 19.25 -29.69
CA GLU A 160 10.11 19.48 -28.45
C GLU A 160 8.61 19.19 -28.65
N LYS A 161 8.03 19.69 -29.74
CA LYS A 161 6.63 19.44 -30.10
C LYS A 161 6.37 17.95 -30.31
N ASP A 162 7.24 17.26 -31.02
CA ASP A 162 7.09 15.83 -31.25
C ASP A 162 7.25 15.01 -29.96
N LEU A 163 8.14 15.42 -29.04
CA LEU A 163 8.27 14.75 -27.74
C LEU A 163 7.01 14.94 -26.91
N LYS A 164 6.42 16.15 -26.93
CA LYS A 164 5.14 16.43 -26.29
C LYS A 164 4.02 15.53 -26.83
N ASN A 165 3.99 15.31 -28.14
CA ASN A 165 3.03 14.39 -28.76
C ASN A 165 3.23 12.93 -28.33
N VAL A 166 4.47 12.48 -28.11
CA VAL A 166 4.76 11.17 -27.52
C VAL A 166 4.22 11.08 -26.09
N MET A 167 4.48 12.09 -25.25
CA MET A 167 3.98 12.12 -23.87
C MET A 167 2.45 12.12 -23.80
N ILE A 168 1.78 12.89 -24.66
CA ILE A 168 0.31 12.88 -24.80
C ILE A 168 -0.20 11.49 -25.19
N SER A 169 0.44 10.85 -26.18
CA SER A 169 0.02 9.54 -26.67
C SER A 169 0.25 8.44 -25.63
N LEU A 170 1.36 8.49 -24.89
CA LEU A 170 1.65 7.59 -23.79
C LEU A 170 0.62 7.74 -22.65
N ASP A 171 0.28 8.97 -22.30
CA ASP A 171 -0.76 9.28 -21.32
C ASP A 171 -2.12 8.70 -21.75
N MET A 172 -2.53 8.97 -23.00
CA MET A 172 -3.74 8.39 -23.58
C MET A 172 -3.71 6.86 -23.56
N TYR A 173 -2.59 6.25 -23.91
CA TYR A 173 -2.44 4.80 -23.91
C TYR A 173 -2.68 4.20 -22.52
N ILE A 174 -2.06 4.79 -21.50
CA ILE A 174 -2.17 4.30 -20.13
C ILE A 174 -3.58 4.58 -19.58
N ASN A 175 -4.12 5.78 -19.78
CA ASN A 175 -5.43 6.16 -19.24
C ASN A 175 -6.60 5.47 -19.94
N ASN A 176 -6.55 5.29 -21.27
CA ASN A 176 -7.69 4.79 -22.05
C ASN A 176 -7.67 3.28 -22.22
N PHE A 177 -6.49 2.66 -22.22
CA PHE A 177 -6.35 1.23 -22.47
C PHE A 177 -5.85 0.47 -21.24
N ILE A 178 -4.70 0.84 -20.67
CA ILE A 178 -4.13 0.10 -19.52
C ILE A 178 -5.02 0.17 -18.28
N LYS A 179 -5.61 1.33 -17.98
CA LYS A 179 -6.48 1.52 -16.80
C LYS A 179 -7.66 0.54 -16.74
N LYS A 180 -8.12 0.05 -17.90
CA LYS A 180 -9.26 -0.88 -18.02
C LYS A 180 -8.85 -2.34 -17.91
N GLU A 181 -7.56 -2.64 -17.87
CA GLU A 181 -7.08 -4.01 -17.76
C GLU A 181 -7.36 -4.54 -16.35
N GLU A 182 -7.90 -5.76 -16.30
CA GLU A 182 -8.11 -6.47 -15.05
C GLU A 182 -6.82 -7.16 -14.61
N CYS A 183 -6.64 -7.29 -13.30
CA CYS A 183 -5.57 -8.10 -12.73
C CYS A 183 -6.13 -9.10 -11.73
N ASP A 184 -5.86 -10.38 -11.96
CA ASP A 184 -6.29 -11.51 -11.11
C ASP A 184 -5.23 -11.90 -10.07
N ARG A 185 -3.99 -11.43 -10.24
CA ARG A 185 -2.84 -11.75 -9.39
C ARG A 185 -2.36 -10.57 -8.55
N ILE A 186 -1.95 -10.87 -7.32
CA ILE A 186 -1.52 -9.90 -6.31
C ILE A 186 -0.19 -10.38 -5.72
N SER A 187 0.68 -9.44 -5.39
CA SER A 187 1.94 -9.69 -4.68
C SER A 187 1.67 -9.95 -3.19
N PRO A 188 2.01 -11.13 -2.66
CA PRO A 188 1.96 -11.41 -1.22
C PRO A 188 2.84 -10.42 -0.44
N ASP A 189 3.99 -10.04 -1.00
CA ASP A 189 4.91 -9.10 -0.34
C ASP A 189 4.27 -7.74 -0.15
N VAL A 190 3.61 -7.18 -1.18
CA VAL A 190 3.01 -5.84 -1.09
C VAL A 190 1.71 -5.84 -0.29
N ILE A 191 0.83 -6.83 -0.49
CA ILE A 191 -0.43 -6.89 0.28
C ILE A 191 -0.17 -7.15 1.77
N SER A 192 0.96 -7.76 2.13
CA SER A 192 1.30 -7.98 3.54
C SER A 192 1.65 -6.69 4.30
N LEU A 193 2.04 -5.61 3.61
CA LEU A 193 2.53 -4.37 4.21
C LEU A 193 1.41 -3.36 4.46
N ASP A 194 1.43 -2.69 5.61
CA ASP A 194 0.61 -1.50 5.86
C ASP A 194 1.35 -0.26 5.40
N ILE A 195 1.12 0.10 4.15
CA ILE A 195 1.76 1.24 3.49
C ILE A 195 1.07 2.53 3.91
N ASP A 196 1.87 3.52 4.30
CA ASP A 196 1.41 4.87 4.65
C ASP A 196 1.43 5.80 3.41
N LYS A 197 2.47 5.66 2.58
CA LYS A 197 2.75 6.53 1.44
C LYS A 197 3.30 5.73 0.26
N VAL A 198 3.06 6.20 -0.96
CA VAL A 198 3.60 5.59 -2.19
C VAL A 198 4.36 6.63 -3.01
N ILE A 199 5.56 6.28 -3.45
CA ILE A 199 6.30 7.01 -4.47
C ILE A 199 6.27 6.16 -5.73
N SER A 200 5.63 6.65 -6.79
CA SER A 200 5.51 5.93 -8.06
C SER A 200 6.36 6.60 -9.13
N PHE A 201 7.25 5.83 -9.72
CA PHE A 201 7.90 6.14 -10.99
C PHE A 201 7.07 5.63 -12.18
N ASN A 202 5.97 4.92 -11.92
CA ASN A 202 5.02 4.52 -12.97
C ASN A 202 4.03 5.64 -13.21
N TYR A 203 3.63 5.79 -14.46
CA TYR A 203 2.55 6.68 -14.86
C TYR A 203 1.16 6.14 -14.51
N SER A 204 1.03 4.84 -14.25
CA SER A 204 -0.24 4.15 -13.99
C SER A 204 -0.63 4.14 -12.51
N MET A 205 -1.91 3.89 -12.22
CA MET A 205 -2.46 3.83 -10.86
C MET A 205 -2.52 2.40 -10.28
N THR A 206 -1.62 1.50 -10.68
CA THR A 206 -1.67 0.07 -10.33
C THR A 206 -1.81 -0.19 -8.83
N TYR A 207 -1.06 0.55 -8.00
CA TYR A 207 -1.17 0.40 -6.55
C TYR A 207 -2.55 0.80 -6.02
N GLN A 208 -3.07 1.97 -6.44
CA GLN A 208 -4.39 2.42 -6.03
C GLN A 208 -5.48 1.44 -6.45
N ASN A 209 -5.37 0.91 -7.66
CA ASN A 209 -6.38 0.01 -8.21
C ASN A 209 -6.42 -1.35 -7.50
N PHE A 210 -5.26 -1.87 -7.07
CA PHE A 210 -5.16 -3.26 -6.60
C PHE A 210 -4.83 -3.45 -5.12
N TYR A 211 -4.19 -2.48 -4.45
CA TYR A 211 -3.70 -2.63 -3.07
C TYR A 211 -4.23 -1.61 -2.08
N ASN A 212 -4.76 -0.47 -2.55
CA ASN A 212 -5.10 0.62 -1.66
C ASN A 212 -6.29 0.30 -0.75
N ILE A 213 -6.01 0.17 0.55
CA ILE A 213 -6.98 -0.09 1.61
C ILE A 213 -7.50 1.18 2.28
N ALA A 214 -6.82 2.32 2.10
CA ALA A 214 -7.15 3.57 2.78
C ALA A 214 -7.75 4.58 1.79
N PRO A 215 -8.85 5.26 2.13
CA PRO A 215 -9.45 6.24 1.23
C PRO A 215 -8.51 7.40 0.85
N ASN A 216 -7.47 7.67 1.64
CA ASN A 216 -6.57 8.82 1.47
C ASN A 216 -5.09 8.44 1.53
N ILE A 217 -4.69 7.27 1.01
CA ILE A 217 -3.24 7.01 0.89
C ILE A 217 -2.61 8.08 -0.01
N GLU A 218 -1.57 8.73 0.47
CA GLU A 218 -0.88 9.74 -0.33
C GLU A 218 0.08 9.05 -1.30
N CYS A 219 -0.03 9.42 -2.57
CA CYS A 219 0.81 8.90 -3.64
C CYS A 219 1.46 10.06 -4.37
N ASP A 220 2.78 10.03 -4.46
CA ASP A 220 3.55 10.97 -5.26
C ASP A 220 4.02 10.31 -6.55
N TYR A 221 3.79 10.98 -7.68
CA TYR A 221 4.06 10.46 -9.02
C TYR A 221 5.20 11.26 -9.64
N ILE A 222 6.42 10.80 -9.42
CA ILE A 222 7.65 11.55 -9.73
C ILE A 222 7.76 11.87 -11.21
N HIS A 223 7.35 10.93 -12.07
CA HIS A 223 7.33 11.12 -13.52
C HIS A 223 5.97 11.57 -14.05
N GLY A 224 5.07 12.03 -13.18
CA GLY A 224 3.72 12.38 -13.56
C GLY A 224 2.80 11.16 -13.63
N LYS A 225 1.50 11.45 -13.76
CA LYS A 225 0.43 10.47 -13.65
C LYS A 225 -0.46 10.56 -14.87
N ALA A 226 -0.68 9.43 -15.53
CA ALA A 226 -1.59 9.36 -16.67
C ALA A 226 -3.04 9.64 -16.23
N GLY A 227 -3.74 10.40 -17.05
CA GLY A 227 -5.09 10.88 -16.82
C GLY A 227 -5.24 12.35 -17.15
N ARG A 228 -6.50 12.75 -17.40
CA ARG A 228 -6.83 14.14 -17.70
C ARG A 228 -6.74 14.99 -16.43
N TRP A 229 -5.99 16.09 -16.47
CA TRP A 229 -5.89 17.08 -15.39
C TRP A 229 -6.46 18.43 -15.81
N GLY A 230 -7.02 19.18 -14.85
CA GLY A 230 -7.47 20.56 -15.04
C GLY A 230 -8.41 20.73 -16.25
N ASN A 231 -7.95 21.44 -17.28
CA ASN A 231 -8.67 21.70 -18.55
C ASN A 231 -8.91 20.45 -19.41
N ASN A 232 -8.82 19.25 -18.84
CA ASN A 232 -9.04 17.97 -19.50
C ASN A 232 -7.93 17.58 -20.51
N GLU A 233 -6.72 18.11 -20.32
CA GLU A 233 -5.57 17.87 -21.20
C GLU A 233 -4.74 16.65 -20.75
N TYR A 234 -4.21 15.93 -21.73
CA TYR A 234 -3.21 14.86 -21.56
C TYR A 234 -1.80 15.44 -21.65
N GLY A 235 -0.80 14.65 -21.25
CA GLY A 235 0.61 14.97 -21.46
C GLY A 235 1.33 15.54 -20.23
N ASN A 236 0.79 15.29 -19.03
CA ASN A 236 1.43 15.65 -17.76
C ASN A 236 2.40 14.56 -17.29
N LEU A 237 3.19 14.02 -18.21
CA LEU A 237 4.19 12.98 -17.97
C LEU A 237 5.60 13.55 -18.15
N VAL A 238 6.56 12.95 -17.48
CA VAL A 238 7.98 13.26 -17.59
C VAL A 238 8.64 12.14 -18.37
N LEU A 239 9.34 12.50 -19.44
CA LEU A 239 10.09 11.58 -20.32
C LEU A 239 11.47 12.16 -20.71
N GLY A 240 11.97 13.12 -19.95
CA GLY A 240 13.27 13.74 -20.16
C GLY A 240 14.43 12.90 -19.61
N TYR A 241 15.63 13.20 -20.09
CA TYR A 241 16.85 12.54 -19.64
C TYR A 241 17.55 13.31 -18.52
N ASP A 242 18.52 12.66 -17.87
CA ASP A 242 19.25 13.20 -16.73
C ASP A 242 20.20 14.36 -17.10
N GLU A 243 20.48 15.23 -16.11
CA GLU A 243 21.31 16.42 -16.27
C GLU A 243 22.83 16.14 -16.19
N MET A 244 23.28 14.87 -16.16
CA MET A 244 24.71 14.57 -15.98
C MET A 244 25.52 14.65 -17.29
N ASN A 245 26.75 15.17 -17.16
CA ASN A 245 27.85 15.16 -18.14
C ASN A 245 27.74 16.12 -19.35
N GLU A 246 27.10 17.28 -19.21
CA GLU A 246 27.08 18.30 -20.27
C GLU A 246 28.39 19.08 -20.36
N ARG A 247 28.78 19.49 -21.57
CA ARG A 247 29.89 20.46 -21.72
C ARG A 247 29.34 21.82 -21.31
N ILE A 248 30.08 22.50 -20.45
CA ILE A 248 29.67 23.69 -19.68
C ILE A 248 29.49 24.91 -20.61
N ASN A 249 28.45 24.92 -21.43
CA ASN A 249 28.00 26.10 -22.16
C ASN A 249 26.56 26.40 -21.77
N GLU A 250 26.39 27.41 -20.92
CA GLU A 250 25.09 27.81 -20.36
C GLU A 250 24.04 28.13 -21.43
N ASP A 251 24.47 28.66 -22.59
CA ASP A 251 23.57 28.98 -23.70
C ASP A 251 22.99 27.71 -24.34
N ILE A 252 23.80 26.66 -24.52
CA ILE A 252 23.34 25.38 -25.10
C ILE A 252 22.44 24.63 -24.11
N ILE A 253 22.80 24.65 -22.81
CA ILE A 253 22.02 24.03 -21.74
C ILE A 253 20.61 24.62 -21.69
N SER A 254 20.49 25.95 -21.79
CA SER A 254 19.20 26.66 -21.79
C SER A 254 18.28 26.21 -22.93
N ILE A 255 18.84 25.87 -24.10
CA ILE A 255 18.07 25.51 -25.29
C ILE A 255 17.58 24.07 -25.23
N LEU A 256 18.38 23.15 -24.67
CA LEU A 256 18.02 21.74 -24.55
C LEU A 256 17.28 21.42 -23.24
N ILE A 257 17.01 22.43 -22.42
CA ILE A 257 16.27 22.31 -21.16
C ILE A 257 14.90 21.62 -21.30
N PRO A 258 14.11 21.77 -22.39
CA PRO A 258 12.80 21.10 -22.50
C PRO A 258 12.88 19.57 -22.52
N PHE A 259 14.05 19.01 -22.87
CA PHE A 259 14.31 17.57 -22.91
C PHE A 259 14.85 17.03 -21.58
N LYS A 260 15.04 17.89 -20.58
CA LYS A 260 15.58 17.52 -19.27
C LYS A 260 14.49 17.08 -18.31
N LYS A 261 14.77 16.01 -17.55
CA LYS A 261 13.84 15.44 -16.59
C LYS A 261 13.45 16.44 -15.52
N TYR A 262 14.42 17.09 -14.89
CA TYR A 262 14.19 18.07 -13.82
C TYR A 262 13.32 19.24 -14.29
N TYR A 263 13.59 19.77 -15.49
CA TYR A 263 12.78 20.84 -16.07
C TYR A 263 11.33 20.43 -16.26
N GLN A 264 11.09 19.24 -16.82
CA GLN A 264 9.73 18.73 -17.01
C GLN A 264 9.01 18.51 -15.67
N ARG A 265 9.71 17.98 -14.64
CA ARG A 265 9.14 17.83 -13.29
C ARG A 265 8.74 19.17 -12.67
N VAL A 266 9.56 20.21 -12.83
CA VAL A 266 9.24 21.57 -12.37
C VAL A 266 8.05 22.15 -13.13
N LEU A 267 8.04 22.02 -14.46
CA LEU A 267 6.98 22.53 -15.33
C LEU A 267 5.62 21.90 -15.00
N ILE A 268 5.60 20.57 -14.82
CA ILE A 268 4.38 19.81 -14.51
C ILE A 268 4.02 19.91 -13.01
N GLY A 269 5.02 20.11 -12.15
CA GLY A 269 4.86 20.22 -10.71
C GLY A 269 4.75 18.87 -9.99
N THR A 270 5.54 17.87 -10.41
CA THR A 270 5.51 16.52 -9.82
C THR A 270 6.37 16.38 -8.57
N ASP A 271 7.41 17.20 -8.38
CA ASP A 271 8.29 17.14 -7.19
C ASP A 271 7.71 17.93 -6.02
N ARG A 272 6.76 17.35 -5.26
CA ARG A 272 6.08 18.10 -4.18
C ARG A 272 5.90 17.36 -2.87
N GLU A 273 5.45 16.10 -2.88
CA GLU A 273 5.01 15.45 -1.64
C GLU A 273 6.12 14.63 -0.99
N TYR A 274 6.89 13.87 -1.76
CA TYR A 274 7.97 13.02 -1.24
C TYR A 274 9.07 13.84 -0.54
N VAL A 275 9.34 15.06 -1.00
CA VAL A 275 10.29 15.99 -0.37
C VAL A 275 9.85 16.35 1.05
N LYS A 276 8.54 16.56 1.27
CA LYS A 276 7.98 16.79 2.61
C LYS A 276 8.14 15.54 3.48
N TRP A 277 7.85 14.36 2.92
CA TRP A 277 8.00 13.11 3.66
C TRP A 277 9.46 12.84 4.05
N ILE A 278 10.43 13.16 3.19
CA ILE A 278 11.86 13.08 3.51
C ILE A 278 12.22 14.06 4.63
N LYS A 279 11.68 15.27 4.60
CA LYS A 279 11.88 16.24 5.69
C LYS A 279 11.34 15.69 7.01
N ASP A 280 10.13 15.15 7.01
CA ASP A 280 9.51 14.54 8.20
C ASP A 280 10.35 13.37 8.73
N ILE A 281 10.93 12.53 7.85
CA ILE A 281 11.87 11.47 8.24
C ILE A 281 13.12 12.04 8.92
N LYS A 282 13.67 13.13 8.39
CA LYS A 282 14.90 13.75 8.92
C LYS A 282 14.64 14.45 10.27
N ASP A 283 13.44 14.98 10.46
CA ASP A 283 13.03 15.68 11.68
C ASP A 283 12.69 14.67 12.81
N ASP A 284 12.11 13.50 12.48
CA ASP A 284 11.74 12.44 13.44
C ASP A 284 12.84 11.38 13.64
N LYS A 285 13.96 11.78 14.24
CA LYS A 285 15.16 10.93 14.39
C LYS A 285 14.97 9.68 15.27
N ASP A 286 14.02 9.73 16.21
CA ASP A 286 13.79 8.66 17.18
C ASP A 286 12.84 7.59 16.65
N LYS A 287 12.11 7.87 15.57
CA LYS A 287 11.22 6.93 14.91
C LYS A 287 11.94 6.19 13.78
N LYS A 288 11.73 4.88 13.72
CA LYS A 288 12.18 4.08 12.59
C LYS A 288 11.21 4.18 11.42
N HIS A 289 11.74 4.40 10.23
CA HIS A 289 11.00 4.42 8.97
C HIS A 289 11.43 3.27 8.08
N PHE A 290 10.50 2.79 7.24
CA PHE A 290 10.71 1.67 6.34
C PHE A 290 10.41 2.09 4.91
N ILE A 291 11.33 1.78 4.01
CA ILE A 291 11.21 2.07 2.58
C ILE A 291 11.30 0.75 1.81
N TYR A 292 10.35 0.50 0.92
CA TYR A 292 10.24 -0.74 0.17
C TYR A 292 10.34 -0.43 -1.32
N PHE A 293 11.42 -0.85 -1.99
CA PHE A 293 11.54 -0.73 -3.45
C PHE A 293 11.02 -1.99 -4.12
N PHE A 294 9.98 -1.87 -4.94
CA PHE A 294 9.37 -2.98 -5.67
C PHE A 294 9.25 -2.67 -7.16
N GLY A 295 9.75 -3.57 -8.02
CA GLY A 295 9.67 -3.39 -9.47
C GLY A 295 10.52 -2.24 -10.03
N HIS A 296 11.29 -1.54 -9.20
CA HIS A 296 12.17 -0.44 -9.60
C HIS A 296 13.55 -0.96 -10.05
N SER A 297 14.13 -0.36 -11.09
CA SER A 297 15.44 -0.74 -11.66
C SER A 297 16.64 -0.27 -10.81
N MET A 298 16.40 0.70 -9.94
CA MET A 298 17.41 1.45 -9.16
C MET A 298 18.36 2.27 -10.04
N ASP A 299 17.89 2.72 -11.20
CA ASP A 299 18.72 3.35 -12.22
C ASP A 299 19.36 4.68 -11.75
N ILE A 300 20.51 5.01 -12.35
CA ILE A 300 21.22 6.27 -12.09
C ILE A 300 20.39 7.48 -12.51
N THR A 301 19.45 7.33 -13.44
CA THR A 301 18.57 8.40 -13.90
C THR A 301 17.60 8.90 -12.82
N ASP A 302 17.42 8.16 -11.73
CA ASP A 302 16.56 8.52 -10.59
C ASP A 302 17.37 8.63 -9.28
N LYS A 303 18.69 8.83 -9.42
CA LYS A 303 19.64 8.90 -8.31
C LYS A 303 19.26 9.94 -7.26
N ASP A 304 18.79 11.10 -7.68
CA ASP A 304 18.38 12.21 -6.83
C ASP A 304 17.35 11.74 -5.78
N VAL A 305 16.28 11.09 -6.23
CA VAL A 305 15.22 10.61 -5.35
C VAL A 305 15.68 9.40 -4.52
N ILE A 306 16.31 8.40 -5.15
CA ILE A 306 16.73 7.17 -4.46
C ILE A 306 17.72 7.48 -3.34
N LYS A 307 18.71 8.33 -3.62
CA LYS A 307 19.77 8.66 -2.67
C LYS A 307 19.22 9.39 -1.46
N GLU A 308 18.30 10.34 -1.65
CA GLU A 308 17.68 11.08 -0.54
C GLU A 308 16.79 10.21 0.34
N LEU A 309 16.16 9.17 -0.21
CA LEU A 309 15.35 8.21 0.54
C LEU A 309 16.23 7.27 1.38
N ILE A 310 17.27 6.68 0.77
CA ILE A 310 18.07 5.63 1.41
C ILE A 310 19.06 6.20 2.43
N LEU A 311 19.70 7.34 2.15
CA LEU A 311 20.77 7.88 3.00
C LEU A 311 20.25 8.63 4.24
N ASN A 312 19.48 7.93 5.08
CA ASN A 312 19.00 8.41 6.37
C ASN A 312 19.26 7.35 7.46
N SER A 313 19.74 7.76 8.64
CA SER A 313 20.16 6.84 9.71
C SER A 313 19.00 6.10 10.38
N ASN A 314 17.80 6.67 10.35
CA ASN A 314 16.57 6.12 10.92
C ASN A 314 15.71 5.35 9.90
N VAL A 315 16.24 5.09 8.69
CA VAL A 315 15.55 4.37 7.62
C VAL A 315 16.08 2.95 7.46
N LYS A 316 15.16 1.99 7.36
CA LYS A 316 15.41 0.62 6.89
C LYS A 316 14.84 0.47 5.48
N THR A 317 15.68 0.08 4.54
CA THR A 317 15.34 -0.09 3.13
C THR A 317 15.31 -1.58 2.76
N THR A 318 14.21 -2.01 2.14
CA THR A 318 14.03 -3.34 1.57
C THR A 318 13.94 -3.22 0.05
N ILE A 319 14.77 -3.94 -0.68
CA ILE A 319 14.78 -3.97 -2.15
C ILE A 319 14.38 -5.35 -2.61
N TYR A 320 13.22 -5.45 -3.26
CA TYR A 320 12.71 -6.71 -3.80
C TYR A 320 13.36 -7.04 -5.15
N PHE A 321 13.74 -8.31 -5.34
CA PHE A 321 14.25 -8.83 -6.60
C PHE A 321 13.55 -10.13 -6.99
N TYR A 322 13.40 -10.40 -8.29
CA TYR A 322 12.66 -11.58 -8.78
C TYR A 322 13.54 -12.69 -9.36
N SER A 323 14.82 -12.41 -9.57
CA SER A 323 15.80 -13.39 -10.04
C SER A 323 17.20 -13.03 -9.57
N LYS A 324 18.12 -13.98 -9.64
CA LYS A 324 19.55 -13.72 -9.37
C LYS A 324 20.11 -12.66 -10.31
N GLN A 325 19.68 -12.65 -11.58
CA GLN A 325 20.12 -11.67 -12.58
C GLN A 325 19.62 -10.27 -12.24
N ASP A 326 18.33 -10.14 -11.88
CA ASP A 326 17.76 -8.88 -11.42
C ASP A 326 18.47 -8.37 -10.17
N LYS A 327 18.72 -9.24 -9.18
CA LYS A 327 19.50 -8.89 -7.98
C LYS A 327 20.87 -8.29 -8.33
N ILE A 328 21.61 -8.94 -9.24
CA ILE A 328 22.93 -8.45 -9.69
C ILE A 328 22.80 -7.10 -10.38
N GLY A 329 21.77 -6.91 -11.23
CA GLY A 329 21.48 -5.63 -11.87
C GLY A 329 21.23 -4.52 -10.85
N LYS A 330 20.31 -4.74 -9.90
CA LYS A 330 20.00 -3.76 -8.85
C LYS A 330 21.21 -3.44 -7.98
N LEU A 331 22.07 -4.41 -7.67
CA LEU A 331 23.30 -4.17 -6.94
C LEU A 331 24.24 -3.24 -7.70
N LYS A 332 24.47 -3.48 -8.99
CA LYS A 332 25.30 -2.62 -9.84
C LYS A 332 24.76 -1.19 -9.89
N ASN A 333 23.45 -1.06 -10.12
CA ASN A 333 22.80 0.24 -10.23
C ASN A 333 22.84 1.00 -8.89
N LEU A 334 22.59 0.30 -7.77
CA LEU A 334 22.64 0.91 -6.45
C LEU A 334 24.05 1.41 -6.06
N VAL A 335 25.10 0.68 -6.46
CA VAL A 335 26.49 1.16 -6.29
C VAL A 335 26.72 2.45 -7.06
N SER A 336 26.24 2.55 -8.30
CA SER A 336 26.33 3.77 -9.11
C SER A 336 25.55 4.94 -8.49
N VAL A 337 24.38 4.66 -7.90
CA VAL A 337 23.50 5.67 -7.28
C VAL A 337 24.08 6.20 -5.96
N LEU A 338 24.46 5.31 -5.04
CA LEU A 338 24.90 5.70 -3.68
C LEU A 338 26.38 6.09 -3.62
N GLY A 339 27.20 5.54 -4.53
CA GLY A 339 28.64 5.52 -4.41
C GLY A 339 29.12 4.31 -3.58
N TYR A 340 30.36 3.89 -3.83
CA TYR A 340 30.93 2.66 -3.28
C TYR A 340 30.97 2.63 -1.75
N GLU A 341 31.38 3.73 -1.11
CA GLU A 341 31.52 3.83 0.35
C GLU A 341 30.16 3.71 1.06
N ASN A 342 29.18 4.55 0.67
CA ASN A 342 27.82 4.52 1.22
C ASN A 342 27.15 3.16 0.99
N PHE A 343 27.32 2.57 -0.20
CA PHE A 343 26.78 1.25 -0.49
C PHE A 343 27.30 0.19 0.50
N ILE A 344 28.62 0.17 0.76
CA ILE A 344 29.21 -0.78 1.72
C ILE A 344 28.70 -0.54 3.13
N GLU A 345 28.65 0.72 3.57
CA GLU A 345 28.20 1.09 4.92
C GLU A 345 26.77 0.61 5.16
N TYR A 346 25.83 1.00 4.30
CA TYR A 346 24.40 0.75 4.46
C TYR A 346 24.01 -0.71 4.25
N THR A 347 24.82 -1.49 3.53
CA THR A 347 24.59 -2.94 3.41
C THR A 347 25.19 -3.70 4.60
N LYS A 348 26.35 -3.29 5.13
CA LYS A 348 26.99 -3.94 6.28
C LYS A 348 26.25 -3.69 7.60
N ASN A 349 25.74 -2.49 7.81
CA ASN A 349 24.97 -2.16 9.02
C ASN A 349 23.52 -2.69 8.97
N GLY A 350 23.12 -3.32 7.86
CA GLY A 350 21.79 -3.87 7.66
C GLY A 350 20.71 -2.83 7.38
N SER A 351 21.04 -1.57 7.11
CA SER A 351 20.06 -0.54 6.73
C SER A 351 19.46 -0.79 5.35
N VAL A 352 20.17 -1.47 4.45
CA VAL A 352 19.66 -1.91 3.14
C VAL A 352 19.70 -3.43 3.06
N GLU A 353 18.56 -4.04 2.71
CA GLU A 353 18.47 -5.47 2.48
C GLU A 353 17.83 -5.82 1.13
N PHE A 354 18.20 -6.98 0.60
CA PHE A 354 17.66 -7.51 -0.65
C PHE A 354 16.82 -8.74 -0.35
N VAL A 355 15.55 -8.70 -0.71
CA VAL A 355 14.58 -9.78 -0.46
C VAL A 355 14.16 -10.39 -1.79
N ASN A 356 14.16 -11.73 -1.86
CA ASN A 356 13.62 -12.43 -3.02
C ASN A 356 12.10 -12.29 -2.97
N GLN A 357 11.51 -11.68 -4.00
CA GLN A 357 10.07 -11.48 -4.05
C GLN A 357 9.35 -12.83 -4.17
N GLN A 358 8.18 -12.91 -3.56
CA GLN A 358 7.28 -14.04 -3.70
C GLN A 358 6.62 -14.02 -5.08
N THR A 359 6.20 -15.21 -5.51
CA THR A 359 5.42 -15.32 -6.75
C THR A 359 4.07 -14.66 -6.52
N PHE A 360 3.60 -13.93 -7.53
CA PHE A 360 2.27 -13.33 -7.47
C PHE A 360 1.20 -14.43 -7.47
N GLU A 361 0.26 -14.33 -6.55
CA GLU A 361 -0.78 -15.33 -6.35
C GLU A 361 -2.13 -14.80 -6.83
N LYS A 362 -3.00 -15.71 -7.28
CA LYS A 362 -4.38 -15.35 -7.54
C LYS A 362 -5.05 -14.88 -6.26
N LYS A 363 -5.92 -13.87 -6.36
CA LYS A 363 -6.71 -13.33 -5.24
C LYS A 363 -7.43 -14.42 -4.43
N GLU A 364 -7.90 -15.47 -5.09
CA GLU A 364 -8.61 -16.59 -4.46
C GLU A 364 -7.76 -17.43 -3.49
N TYR A 365 -6.43 -17.47 -3.67
CA TYR A 365 -5.51 -18.25 -2.84
C TYR A 365 -4.95 -17.47 -1.65
N LEU A 366 -5.14 -16.14 -1.62
CA LEU A 366 -4.65 -15.25 -0.56
C LEU A 366 -5.57 -15.26 0.67
N HIS A 367 -5.88 -16.44 1.20
CA HIS A 367 -6.81 -16.65 2.31
C HIS A 367 -6.44 -15.84 3.58
N GLN A 368 -5.14 -15.64 3.82
CA GLN A 368 -4.65 -14.85 4.95
C GLN A 368 -4.86 -13.33 4.79
N TYR A 369 -5.10 -12.83 3.57
CA TYR A 369 -5.29 -11.40 3.28
C TYR A 369 -6.73 -11.08 2.88
N THR A 370 -7.69 -12.00 3.05
CA THR A 370 -9.08 -11.80 2.62
C THR A 370 -9.72 -10.58 3.27
N SER A 371 -9.44 -10.31 4.55
CA SER A 371 -9.96 -9.12 5.23
C SER A 371 -9.41 -7.83 4.62
N LYS A 372 -8.12 -7.80 4.27
CA LYS A 372 -7.50 -6.63 3.66
C LYS A 372 -8.07 -6.36 2.27
N LEU A 373 -8.26 -7.41 1.46
CA LEU A 373 -8.89 -7.31 0.14
C LEU A 373 -10.37 -6.89 0.24
N ALA A 374 -11.12 -7.44 1.19
CA ALA A 374 -12.51 -7.06 1.43
C ALA A 374 -12.63 -5.59 1.84
N VAL A 375 -11.78 -5.12 2.76
CA VAL A 375 -11.71 -3.70 3.17
C VAL A 375 -11.35 -2.80 1.99
N LYS A 376 -10.33 -3.16 1.20
CA LYS A 376 -9.97 -2.44 -0.03
C LYS A 376 -11.19 -2.26 -0.94
N ASN A 377 -11.97 -3.33 -1.15
CA ASN A 377 -13.16 -3.26 -1.98
C ASN A 377 -14.28 -2.41 -1.32
N LEU A 378 -14.51 -2.57 -0.02
CA LEU A 378 -15.48 -1.79 0.75
C LEU A 378 -15.19 -0.27 0.72
N CYS A 379 -13.93 0.13 0.84
CA CYS A 379 -13.55 1.54 0.78
C CYS A 379 -13.75 2.18 -0.61
N ASN A 380 -13.94 1.36 -1.65
CA ASN A 380 -14.02 1.79 -3.05
C ASN A 380 -15.33 1.37 -3.74
N ILE A 381 -16.40 1.06 -3.00
CA ILE A 381 -17.67 0.48 -3.52
C ILE A 381 -18.22 1.13 -4.81
N PRO A 382 -18.22 2.46 -4.99
CA PRO A 382 -18.72 3.07 -6.23
C PRO A 382 -17.92 2.71 -7.49
N TYR A 383 -16.73 2.13 -7.33
CA TYR A 383 -15.75 1.90 -8.39
C TYR A 383 -15.32 0.44 -8.52
N ILE A 384 -15.92 -0.49 -7.75
CA ILE A 384 -15.60 -1.92 -7.84
C ILE A 384 -16.51 -2.66 -8.82
N SER A 385 -16.00 -3.77 -9.35
CA SER A 385 -16.74 -4.70 -10.21
C SER A 385 -17.74 -5.57 -9.44
N ASP A 386 -18.68 -6.21 -10.14
CA ASP A 386 -19.62 -7.19 -9.55
C ASP A 386 -18.89 -8.36 -8.87
N ILE A 387 -17.76 -8.78 -9.44
CA ILE A 387 -16.91 -9.85 -8.91
C ILE A 387 -16.30 -9.41 -7.56
N GLU A 388 -15.78 -8.18 -7.50
CA GLU A 388 -15.26 -7.61 -6.27
C GLU A 388 -16.36 -7.42 -5.21
N TYR A 389 -17.54 -6.98 -5.60
CA TYR A 389 -18.69 -6.89 -4.69
C TYR A 389 -19.11 -8.26 -4.14
N LYS A 390 -19.16 -9.29 -5.00
CA LYS A 390 -19.43 -10.66 -4.57
C LYS A 390 -18.39 -11.16 -3.55
N SER A 391 -17.11 -10.83 -3.76
CA SER A 391 -16.03 -11.21 -2.83
C SER A 391 -16.21 -10.62 -1.42
N ILE A 392 -16.83 -9.42 -1.32
CA ILE A 392 -17.18 -8.80 -0.02
C ILE A 392 -18.23 -9.66 0.69
N ASN A 393 -19.29 -10.07 0.00
CA ASN A 393 -20.35 -10.91 0.60
C ASN A 393 -19.81 -12.28 1.01
N GLU A 394 -18.96 -12.90 0.19
CA GLU A 394 -18.29 -14.15 0.54
C GLU A 394 -17.40 -14.01 1.78
N TRP A 395 -16.70 -12.89 1.93
CA TRP A 395 -15.95 -12.58 3.14
C TRP A 395 -16.89 -12.48 4.36
N PHE A 396 -18.00 -11.77 4.26
CA PHE A 396 -18.99 -11.69 5.35
C PHE A 396 -19.57 -13.05 5.73
N GLU A 397 -19.90 -13.93 4.77
CA GLU A 397 -20.42 -15.26 5.07
C GLU A 397 -19.39 -16.14 5.78
N LYS A 398 -18.11 -16.03 5.40
CA LYS A 398 -17.00 -16.76 6.03
C LYS A 398 -16.72 -16.32 7.47
N LEU A 399 -17.27 -15.20 7.94
CA LEU A 399 -17.14 -14.74 9.34
C LEU A 399 -17.95 -15.58 10.37
N LYS A 400 -18.55 -16.74 10.04
CA LYS A 400 -19.48 -17.49 10.94
C LYS A 400 -18.81 -18.44 11.98
N SER A 401 -19.22 -18.24 13.24
CA SER A 401 -19.42 -19.13 14.42
C SER A 401 -18.30 -19.94 15.08
N THR A 402 -17.02 -19.75 14.76
CA THR A 402 -15.92 -20.29 15.60
C THR A 402 -14.75 -19.31 15.63
N TYR A 403 -14.94 -18.18 16.32
CA TYR A 403 -13.91 -17.15 16.50
C TYR A 403 -12.89 -17.55 17.58
N HIS A 404 -12.36 -18.77 17.47
CA HIS A 404 -11.29 -19.26 18.35
C HIS A 404 -9.92 -19.20 17.64
N ALA A 405 -9.18 -18.16 17.98
CA ALA A 405 -7.75 -18.20 18.33
C ALA A 405 -6.69 -18.70 17.32
N LYS A 406 -6.97 -18.94 16.02
CA LYS A 406 -5.92 -19.43 15.10
C LYS A 406 -5.51 -18.50 13.96
N TYR A 407 -6.27 -17.46 13.69
CA TYR A 407 -5.89 -16.42 12.73
C TYR A 407 -6.06 -15.09 13.45
N ALA A 408 -4.95 -14.45 13.76
CA ALA A 408 -4.91 -13.06 14.20
C ALA A 408 -5.42 -12.20 13.02
N TYR A 409 -6.73 -12.16 12.84
CA TYR A 409 -7.36 -11.18 11.98
C TYR A 409 -7.02 -9.83 12.59
N ASP A 410 -6.32 -9.00 11.83
CA ASP A 410 -5.94 -7.67 12.29
C ASP A 410 -7.21 -6.85 12.50
N ILE A 411 -7.63 -6.71 13.77
CA ILE A 411 -8.85 -6.03 14.22
C ILE A 411 -9.04 -4.66 13.56
N LYS A 412 -7.92 -4.02 13.22
CA LYS A 412 -7.85 -2.76 12.48
C LYS A 412 -8.63 -2.78 11.16
N TYR A 413 -8.62 -3.91 10.43
CA TYR A 413 -9.34 -4.04 9.16
C TYR A 413 -10.86 -4.11 9.37
N PHE A 414 -11.34 -4.68 10.48
CA PHE A 414 -12.77 -4.65 10.78
C PHE A 414 -13.24 -3.24 11.12
N TYR A 415 -12.42 -2.45 11.82
CA TYR A 415 -12.73 -1.03 12.04
C TYR A 415 -12.85 -0.24 10.73
N LEU A 416 -11.94 -0.47 9.78
CA LEU A 416 -12.04 0.15 8.45
C LEU A 416 -13.27 -0.32 7.67
N ALA A 417 -13.63 -1.60 7.77
CA ALA A 417 -14.83 -2.13 7.13
C ALA A 417 -16.10 -1.45 7.68
N ILE A 418 -16.19 -1.26 9.00
CA ILE A 418 -17.32 -0.56 9.65
C ILE A 418 -17.43 0.87 9.12
N ASP A 419 -16.31 1.62 9.11
CA ASP A 419 -16.26 2.99 8.58
C ASP A 419 -16.72 3.06 7.11
N ALA A 420 -16.22 2.16 6.28
CA ALA A 420 -16.58 2.10 4.87
C ALA A 420 -18.08 1.81 4.65
N LEU A 421 -18.66 0.82 5.36
CA LEU A 421 -20.08 0.48 5.25
C LEU A 421 -20.98 1.65 5.64
N GLN A 422 -20.60 2.37 6.70
CA GLN A 422 -21.35 3.53 7.18
C GLN A 422 -21.30 4.69 6.20
N LYS A 423 -20.11 4.99 5.65
CA LYS A 423 -19.94 6.01 4.60
C LYS A 423 -20.88 5.78 3.43
N TYR A 424 -21.09 4.52 3.05
CA TYR A 424 -21.98 4.14 1.95
C TYR A 424 -23.41 3.80 2.37
N LYS A 425 -23.76 3.94 3.67
CA LYS A 425 -25.08 3.61 4.24
C LYS A 425 -25.54 2.19 3.92
N ILE A 426 -24.64 1.21 4.04
CA ILE A 426 -24.87 -0.19 3.68
C ILE A 426 -25.24 -1.02 4.92
N GLU A 427 -26.34 -1.77 4.81
CA GLU A 427 -26.87 -2.84 5.69
C GLU A 427 -26.47 -2.81 7.17
N ASP A 428 -27.44 -2.48 8.04
CA ASP A 428 -27.26 -2.49 9.51
C ASP A 428 -26.80 -3.85 10.05
N GLU A 429 -27.26 -4.98 9.48
CA GLU A 429 -26.89 -6.33 9.93
C GLU A 429 -25.39 -6.63 9.76
N LYS A 430 -24.77 -6.19 8.65
CA LYS A 430 -23.33 -6.39 8.39
C LYS A 430 -22.48 -5.58 9.38
N VAL A 431 -22.92 -4.36 9.68
CA VAL A 431 -22.28 -3.48 10.66
C VAL A 431 -22.40 -4.07 12.07
N GLU A 432 -23.59 -4.51 12.47
CA GLU A 432 -23.83 -5.19 13.76
C GLU A 432 -22.94 -6.42 13.94
N LYS A 433 -22.81 -7.25 12.89
CA LYS A 433 -21.97 -8.44 12.90
C LYS A 433 -20.50 -8.11 13.16
N LEU A 434 -19.94 -7.11 12.48
CA LEU A 434 -18.54 -6.69 12.67
C LEU A 434 -18.32 -6.09 14.05
N ILE A 435 -19.25 -5.26 14.54
CA ILE A 435 -19.16 -4.69 15.90
C ILE A 435 -19.19 -5.79 16.95
N LYS A 436 -20.03 -6.82 16.77
CA LYS A 436 -20.06 -7.97 17.67
C LYS A 436 -18.72 -8.71 17.69
N ILE A 437 -18.10 -8.91 16.53
CA ILE A 437 -16.76 -9.52 16.41
C ILE A 437 -15.71 -8.64 17.10
N CYS A 438 -15.71 -7.33 16.86
CA CYS A 438 -14.76 -6.42 17.48
C CYS A 438 -14.88 -6.41 19.01
N ASN A 439 -16.11 -6.50 19.53
CA ASN A 439 -16.39 -6.60 20.96
C ASN A 439 -16.06 -7.98 21.57
N GLU A 440 -15.84 -9.02 20.76
CA GLU A 440 -15.42 -10.36 21.22
C GLU A 440 -13.91 -10.56 21.17
N HIS A 441 -13.19 -9.73 20.40
CA HIS A 441 -11.73 -9.76 20.32
C HIS A 441 -11.11 -9.26 21.65
N ALA A 442 -10.01 -9.88 22.08
CA ALA A 442 -9.30 -9.58 23.34
C ALA A 442 -10.06 -9.74 24.67
N GLY A 443 -11.29 -10.31 24.69
CA GLY A 443 -12.04 -10.63 25.92
C GLY A 443 -12.62 -9.45 26.72
N ASN A 444 -12.40 -8.21 26.26
CA ASN A 444 -12.82 -6.99 26.94
C ASN A 444 -14.07 -6.38 26.29
N ILE A 445 -15.02 -5.95 27.12
CA ILE A 445 -16.18 -5.18 26.66
C ILE A 445 -15.71 -3.73 26.53
N CYS A 446 -15.75 -3.14 25.33
CA CYS A 446 -15.37 -1.74 25.13
C CYS A 446 -16.60 -0.84 24.94
N SER A 447 -16.65 0.25 25.67
CA SER A 447 -17.54 1.39 25.43
C SER A 447 -17.20 2.09 24.11
N TYR A 448 -18.09 2.95 23.61
CA TYR A 448 -17.80 3.75 22.40
C TYR A 448 -16.50 4.57 22.52
N ASN A 449 -16.23 5.16 23.69
CA ASN A 449 -15.00 5.93 23.91
C ASN A 449 -13.73 5.04 23.88
N GLU A 450 -13.77 3.85 24.45
CA GLU A 450 -12.65 2.90 24.40
C GLU A 450 -12.42 2.35 22.98
N PHE A 451 -13.51 2.17 22.22
CA PHE A 451 -13.46 1.85 20.81
C PHE A 451 -12.75 2.96 20.01
N LEU A 452 -13.08 4.24 20.25
CA LEU A 452 -12.43 5.39 19.62
C LEU A 452 -10.94 5.48 19.96
N ILE A 453 -10.57 5.26 21.22
CA ILE A 453 -9.15 5.24 21.64
C ILE A 453 -8.39 4.13 20.90
N THR A 454 -8.98 2.95 20.80
CA THR A 454 -8.37 1.81 20.09
C THR A 454 -8.23 2.13 18.60
N TYR A 455 -9.26 2.72 17.99
CA TYR A 455 -9.22 3.19 16.60
C TYR A 455 -8.08 4.18 16.38
N TYR A 456 -8.00 5.22 17.22
CA TYR A 456 -6.98 6.27 17.14
C TYR A 456 -5.57 5.68 17.27
N ARG A 457 -5.36 4.72 18.18
CA ARG A 457 -4.06 4.04 18.35
C ARG A 457 -3.59 3.35 17.07
N TYR A 458 -4.49 2.75 16.30
CA TYR A 458 -4.14 2.06 15.07
C TYR A 458 -3.97 3.01 13.87
N TRP A 459 -4.72 4.11 13.84
CA TRP A 459 -4.82 4.94 12.63
C TRP A 459 -4.23 6.34 12.75
N GLY A 460 -3.84 6.77 13.95
CA GLY A 460 -3.20 8.06 14.20
C GLY A 460 -4.04 9.28 13.83
N ARG A 461 -5.35 9.09 13.61
CA ARG A 461 -6.30 10.14 13.25
C ARG A 461 -7.58 9.99 14.06
N GLU A 462 -8.07 11.11 14.57
CA GLU A 462 -9.43 11.19 15.10
C GLU A 462 -10.38 11.10 13.90
N ILE A 463 -11.38 10.22 14.00
CA ILE A 463 -12.48 10.19 13.04
C ILE A 463 -13.76 10.44 13.83
N GLU A 464 -14.50 11.44 13.39
CA GLU A 464 -15.89 11.60 13.77
C GLU A 464 -16.72 10.62 12.95
N PHE A 465 -17.22 9.57 13.60
CA PHE A 465 -18.27 8.76 13.00
C PHE A 465 -19.52 9.63 12.87
N ASN A 466 -19.93 9.91 11.64
CA ASN A 466 -21.07 10.78 11.32
C ASN A 466 -22.45 10.24 11.79
N ASN A 467 -22.50 9.17 12.58
CA ASN A 467 -23.73 8.45 12.89
C ASN A 467 -23.89 8.15 14.39
N ASN A 468 -24.81 8.87 15.03
CA ASN A 468 -25.27 8.61 16.40
C ASN A 468 -25.80 7.17 16.59
N GLU A 469 -26.22 6.48 15.53
CA GLU A 469 -26.67 5.08 15.61
C GLU A 469 -25.51 4.10 15.91
N LEU A 470 -24.27 4.41 15.51
CA LEU A 470 -23.11 3.56 15.84
C LEU A 470 -22.78 3.63 17.33
N GLU A 471 -22.75 4.84 17.88
CA GLU A 471 -22.56 5.05 19.31
C GLU A 471 -23.65 4.35 20.10
N LYS A 472 -24.94 4.54 19.73
CA LYS A 472 -26.07 3.84 20.35
C LYS A 472 -25.92 2.33 20.27
N LEU A 473 -25.54 1.79 19.11
CA LEU A 473 -25.36 0.35 18.92
C LEU A 473 -24.22 -0.20 19.78
N ILE A 474 -23.03 0.42 19.74
CA ILE A 474 -21.88 0.02 20.55
C ILE A 474 -22.22 0.09 22.04
N ASN A 475 -22.82 1.18 22.49
CA ASN A 475 -23.20 1.35 23.89
C ASN A 475 -24.32 0.37 24.30
N SER A 476 -25.30 0.06 23.44
CA SER A 476 -26.33 -0.94 23.74
C SER A 476 -25.77 -2.36 23.86
N ILE A 477 -24.79 -2.71 23.00
CA ILE A 477 -24.08 -4.00 23.08
C ILE A 477 -23.21 -4.04 24.34
N TYR A 478 -22.51 -2.95 24.64
CA TYR A 478 -21.71 -2.77 25.86
C TYR A 478 -22.59 -2.98 27.11
N GLU A 479 -23.70 -2.25 27.23
CA GLU A 479 -24.65 -2.34 28.35
C GLU A 479 -25.20 -3.76 28.53
N LYS A 480 -25.69 -4.38 27.45
CA LYS A 480 -26.24 -5.74 27.49
C LYS A 480 -25.20 -6.78 27.93
N ARG A 481 -23.94 -6.61 27.52
CA ARG A 481 -22.84 -7.48 27.93
C ARG A 481 -22.38 -7.22 29.36
N VAL A 482 -22.30 -5.97 29.78
CA VAL A 482 -22.04 -5.61 31.17
C VAL A 482 -23.11 -6.23 32.07
N GLU A 483 -24.38 -6.16 31.67
CA GLU A 483 -25.47 -6.78 32.41
C GLU A 483 -25.35 -8.31 32.47
N ASN A 484 -24.98 -8.95 31.36
CA ASN A 484 -24.76 -10.41 31.33
C ASN A 484 -23.56 -10.84 32.20
N LYS A 485 -22.39 -10.17 32.07
CA LYS A 485 -21.23 -10.43 32.94
C LYS A 485 -21.57 -10.16 34.40
N LYS A 486 -22.38 -9.12 34.66
CA LYS A 486 -22.89 -8.78 36.00
C LYS A 486 -23.73 -9.91 36.58
N LYS A 487 -24.65 -10.48 35.81
CA LYS A 487 -25.42 -11.67 36.21
C LYS A 487 -24.54 -12.89 36.46
N GLU A 488 -23.52 -13.12 35.64
CA GLU A 488 -22.60 -14.25 35.80
C GLU A 488 -21.79 -14.15 37.09
N PHE A 489 -21.12 -13.01 37.36
CA PHE A 489 -20.33 -12.89 38.58
C PHE A 489 -21.21 -12.81 39.84
N TYR A 490 -22.40 -12.21 39.76
CA TYR A 490 -23.33 -12.23 40.90
C TYR A 490 -23.77 -13.63 41.28
N ARG A 491 -24.13 -14.47 40.30
CA ARG A 491 -24.45 -15.88 40.56
C ARG A 491 -23.26 -16.61 41.20
N PHE A 492 -22.04 -16.32 40.77
CA PHE A 492 -20.84 -16.88 41.39
C PHE A 492 -20.66 -16.40 42.84
N LEU A 493 -20.75 -15.10 43.12
CA LEU A 493 -20.60 -14.55 44.46
C LEU A 493 -21.68 -15.03 45.44
N GLU A 494 -22.91 -15.23 44.96
CA GLU A 494 -23.99 -15.87 45.72
C GLU A 494 -23.66 -17.33 46.04
N ARG A 495 -23.12 -18.09 45.09
CA ARG A 495 -22.73 -19.50 45.29
C ARG A 495 -21.67 -19.67 46.38
N ILE A 496 -20.81 -18.68 46.62
CA ILE A 496 -19.76 -18.71 47.67
C ILE A 496 -20.15 -17.92 48.94
N ASP A 497 -21.45 -17.67 49.15
CA ASP A 497 -22.02 -17.04 50.35
C ASP A 497 -21.46 -15.65 50.69
N VAL A 498 -21.20 -14.83 49.67
CA VAL A 498 -20.83 -13.41 49.88
C VAL A 498 -22.10 -12.61 50.21
N HIS A 499 -22.03 -11.75 51.23
CA HIS A 499 -23.20 -10.97 51.66
C HIS A 499 -23.73 -10.05 50.56
N THR A 500 -25.06 -10.00 50.42
CA THR A 500 -25.77 -9.18 49.42
C THR A 500 -25.34 -7.70 49.45
N ASN A 501 -25.04 -7.14 50.62
CA ASN A 501 -24.55 -5.76 50.74
C ASN A 501 -23.16 -5.57 50.09
N THR A 502 -22.27 -6.56 50.22
CA THR A 502 -20.95 -6.55 49.56
C THR A 502 -21.13 -6.70 48.06
N ILE A 503 -21.98 -7.64 47.63
CA ILE A 503 -22.32 -7.87 46.22
C ILE A 503 -22.87 -6.60 45.56
N ASN A 504 -23.86 -5.94 46.18
CA ASN A 504 -24.48 -4.72 45.66
C ASN A 504 -23.53 -3.52 45.60
N SER A 505 -22.43 -3.54 46.36
CA SER A 505 -21.41 -2.49 46.34
C SER A 505 -20.36 -2.66 45.24
N ILE A 506 -20.38 -3.78 44.52
CA ILE A 506 -19.47 -4.08 43.40
C ILE A 506 -20.20 -3.81 42.09
N TYR A 507 -19.60 -3.00 41.23
CA TYR A 507 -20.14 -2.67 39.91
C TYR A 507 -19.02 -2.55 38.89
N MET A 508 -19.33 -2.72 37.60
CA MET A 508 -18.38 -2.48 36.51
C MET A 508 -18.21 -0.97 36.31
N GLU A 509 -16.99 -0.47 36.43
CA GLU A 509 -16.69 0.95 36.18
C GLU A 509 -16.28 1.18 34.71
N THR A 510 -15.42 0.30 34.18
CA THR A 510 -14.96 0.27 32.78
C THR A 510 -14.77 -1.19 32.37
N THR A 511 -13.57 -1.60 31.94
CA THR A 511 -13.18 -3.00 31.76
C THR A 511 -13.11 -3.77 33.09
N TYR A 512 -12.92 -3.08 34.22
CA TYR A 512 -12.75 -3.69 35.54
C TYR A 512 -13.88 -3.35 36.52
N LEU A 513 -14.08 -4.24 37.50
CA LEU A 513 -14.93 -4.05 38.67
C LEU A 513 -14.35 -2.97 39.57
N ASN A 514 -15.20 -2.06 40.03
CA ASN A 514 -14.90 -1.23 41.18
C ASN A 514 -15.05 -2.07 42.45
N ILE A 515 -13.92 -2.52 42.98
CA ILE A 515 -13.80 -3.28 44.21
C ILE A 515 -12.53 -2.85 44.95
N ASP A 516 -12.63 -2.68 46.26
CA ASP A 516 -11.47 -2.39 47.11
C ASP A 516 -10.78 -3.68 47.60
N SER A 517 -9.53 -3.56 48.05
CA SER A 517 -8.73 -4.72 48.46
C SER A 517 -9.34 -5.48 49.65
N LYS A 518 -10.06 -4.82 50.56
CA LYS A 518 -10.71 -5.47 51.72
C LYS A 518 -11.86 -6.37 51.28
N LYS A 519 -12.71 -5.88 50.37
CA LYS A 519 -13.82 -6.66 49.79
C LYS A 519 -13.27 -7.84 48.99
N LEU A 520 -12.22 -7.61 48.20
CA LEU A 520 -11.58 -8.67 47.42
C LEU A 520 -10.96 -9.75 48.32
N ASP A 521 -10.28 -9.38 49.41
CA ASP A 521 -9.75 -10.32 50.40
C ASP A 521 -10.86 -11.15 51.05
N ASN A 522 -11.98 -10.51 51.42
CA ASN A 522 -13.16 -11.21 51.95
C ASN A 522 -13.73 -12.23 50.95
N ILE A 523 -13.84 -11.87 49.66
CA ILE A 523 -14.27 -12.79 48.60
C ILE A 523 -13.29 -13.96 48.48
N GLY A 524 -11.98 -13.69 48.48
CA GLY A 524 -10.96 -14.74 48.45
C GLY A 524 -11.09 -15.70 49.63
N ARG A 525 -11.31 -15.19 50.85
CA ARG A 525 -11.50 -16.02 52.06
C ARG A 525 -12.79 -16.85 51.98
N LYS A 526 -13.88 -16.26 51.50
CA LYS A 526 -15.15 -16.96 51.26
C LYS A 526 -15.01 -18.08 50.24
N PHE A 527 -14.34 -17.81 49.12
CA PHE A 527 -13.98 -18.82 48.13
C PHE A 527 -13.21 -19.97 48.77
N LEU A 528 -12.19 -19.71 49.59
CA LEU A 528 -11.43 -20.77 50.27
C LEU A 528 -12.25 -21.59 51.27
N ASN A 529 -13.15 -20.94 52.01
CA ASN A 529 -14.00 -21.59 53.00
C ASN A 529 -15.10 -22.45 52.35
N HIS A 530 -15.56 -22.07 51.15
CA HIS A 530 -16.56 -22.85 50.40
C HIS A 530 -16.09 -24.28 50.07
N PHE A 531 -14.77 -24.53 50.06
CA PHE A 531 -14.20 -25.87 49.83
C PHE A 531 -13.84 -26.62 51.13
N ASP A 532 -14.22 -26.13 52.32
CA ASP A 532 -13.93 -26.82 53.58
C ASP A 532 -15.00 -27.89 53.95
N GLU A 533 -16.09 -27.99 53.20
CA GLU A 533 -17.17 -28.97 53.42
C GLU A 533 -17.08 -30.14 52.43
N ASP A 534 -16.09 -31.01 52.62
CA ASP A 534 -15.79 -32.19 51.78
C ASP A 534 -15.02 -31.89 50.48
N TYR A 535 -13.77 -32.36 50.39
CA TYR A 535 -13.22 -33.15 49.26
C TYR A 535 -11.69 -33.11 49.16
N VAL A 536 -11.15 -34.31 48.92
CA VAL A 536 -9.80 -34.64 48.49
C VAL A 536 -9.93 -35.25 47.09
N TYR A 537 -9.09 -34.81 46.14
CA TYR A 537 -8.93 -35.21 44.72
C TYR A 537 -9.61 -34.36 43.63
N PHE A 538 -8.73 -33.78 42.80
CA PHE A 538 -8.99 -33.24 41.47
C PHE A 538 -9.31 -34.40 40.51
N ASP A 539 -10.56 -34.48 40.05
CA ASP A 539 -10.97 -35.32 38.93
C ASP A 539 -11.44 -34.39 37.79
N LYS A 540 -11.15 -34.74 36.53
CA LYS A 540 -11.44 -33.89 35.36
C LYS A 540 -12.93 -33.84 35.02
N ASP A 541 -13.71 -34.79 35.50
CA ASP A 541 -15.17 -34.84 35.33
C ASP A 541 -15.92 -34.21 36.53
N ASN A 542 -15.22 -33.44 37.37
CA ASN A 542 -15.76 -32.90 38.62
C ASN A 542 -16.37 -31.49 38.42
N PRO A 543 -17.64 -31.24 38.81
CA PRO A 543 -18.29 -29.92 38.79
C PRO A 543 -17.55 -28.84 39.62
N ASN A 544 -16.55 -29.22 40.41
CA ASN A 544 -15.71 -28.28 41.18
C ASN A 544 -14.58 -27.64 40.37
N LEU A 545 -14.24 -28.14 39.17
CA LEU A 545 -13.33 -27.45 38.24
C LEU A 545 -13.95 -26.13 37.77
N ASP A 546 -15.28 -26.09 37.66
CA ASP A 546 -16.04 -24.90 37.27
C ASP A 546 -15.89 -23.77 38.29
N PHE A 547 -15.78 -24.05 39.60
CA PHE A 547 -15.64 -23.01 40.62
C PHE A 547 -14.26 -22.33 40.59
N TYR A 548 -13.19 -23.08 40.36
CA TYR A 548 -11.86 -22.48 40.16
C TYR A 548 -11.86 -21.63 38.89
N TYR A 549 -12.49 -22.11 37.83
CA TYR A 549 -12.63 -21.38 36.58
C TYR A 549 -13.49 -20.12 36.73
N ASP A 550 -14.59 -20.19 37.48
CA ASP A 550 -15.47 -19.05 37.80
C ASP A 550 -14.72 -18.00 38.65
N MET A 551 -13.90 -18.44 39.60
CA MET A 551 -13.04 -17.54 40.38
C MET A 551 -11.95 -16.90 39.52
N VAL A 552 -11.31 -17.65 38.62
CA VAL A 552 -10.35 -17.09 37.65
C VAL A 552 -11.03 -16.04 36.78
N LYS A 553 -12.20 -16.35 36.21
CA LYS A 553 -13.00 -15.40 35.42
C LYS A 553 -13.34 -14.14 36.22
N PHE A 554 -13.75 -14.30 37.49
CA PHE A 554 -14.02 -13.17 38.38
C PHE A 554 -12.77 -12.31 38.60
N LEU A 555 -11.62 -12.93 38.89
CA LEU A 555 -10.35 -12.22 39.09
C LEU A 555 -9.89 -11.49 37.83
N CYS A 556 -10.18 -12.01 36.64
CA CYS A 556 -9.90 -11.31 35.38
C CYS A 556 -10.75 -10.04 35.18
N LEU A 557 -11.84 -9.86 35.93
CA LEU A 557 -12.62 -8.62 35.97
C LEU A 557 -12.10 -7.65 37.03
N VAL A 558 -11.08 -8.00 37.81
CA VAL A 558 -10.50 -7.15 38.85
C VAL A 558 -9.18 -6.54 38.37
N LYS A 559 -8.89 -5.29 38.78
CA LYS A 559 -7.65 -4.60 38.37
C LYS A 559 -6.42 -5.47 38.73
N PRO A 560 -5.45 -5.69 37.81
CA PRO A 560 -4.37 -6.66 38.01
C PRO A 560 -3.53 -6.47 39.28
N TYR A 561 -3.32 -5.22 39.70
CA TYR A 561 -2.58 -4.92 40.93
C TYR A 561 -3.30 -5.40 42.19
N LEU A 562 -4.64 -5.34 42.23
CA LEU A 562 -5.44 -5.84 43.35
C LEU A 562 -5.42 -7.37 43.43
N VAL A 563 -5.42 -8.04 42.27
CA VAL A 563 -5.29 -9.51 42.21
C VAL A 563 -3.90 -9.95 42.72
N LYS A 564 -2.86 -9.22 42.36
CA LYS A 564 -1.50 -9.47 42.87
C LYS A 564 -1.42 -9.24 44.39
N GLU A 565 -2.07 -8.20 44.90
CA GLU A 565 -2.19 -7.91 46.32
C GLU A 565 -2.94 -9.03 47.06
N LEU A 566 -4.06 -9.50 46.50
CA LEU A 566 -4.83 -10.62 47.04
C LEU A 566 -3.97 -11.88 47.20
N PHE A 567 -3.30 -12.33 46.13
CA PHE A 567 -2.45 -13.53 46.20
C PHE A 567 -1.32 -13.35 47.21
N SER A 568 -0.71 -12.17 47.26
CA SER A 568 0.37 -11.86 48.21
C SER A 568 -0.14 -11.89 49.66
N SER A 569 -1.29 -11.27 49.93
CA SER A 569 -1.96 -11.26 51.25
C SER A 569 -2.24 -12.70 51.71
N MET A 570 -2.90 -13.50 50.88
CA MET A 570 -3.37 -14.84 51.25
C MET A 570 -2.23 -15.86 51.38
N LEU A 571 -1.16 -15.77 50.58
CA LEU A 571 -0.01 -16.68 50.69
C LEU A 571 0.82 -16.40 51.96
N ASN A 572 0.89 -15.13 52.37
CA ASN A 572 1.65 -14.68 53.53
C ASN A 572 0.88 -14.76 54.86
N ASP A 573 -0.43 -15.03 54.83
CA ASP A 573 -1.24 -15.22 56.02
C ASP A 573 -0.81 -16.49 56.76
N SER A 574 -0.22 -16.33 57.95
CA SER A 574 0.29 -17.42 58.79
C SER A 574 -0.83 -18.24 59.44
N SER A 575 -2.07 -17.72 59.50
CA SER A 575 -3.23 -18.40 60.06
C SER A 575 -3.88 -19.42 59.11
N LEU A 576 -3.51 -19.38 57.83
CA LEU A 576 -4.04 -20.26 56.79
C LEU A 576 -3.39 -21.66 56.83
N VAL A 577 -4.23 -22.69 56.98
CA VAL A 577 -3.82 -24.11 56.99
C VAL A 577 -3.22 -24.50 55.63
N ASN A 578 -2.24 -25.42 55.62
CA ASN A 578 -1.50 -25.84 54.43
C ASN A 578 -2.37 -26.22 53.21
N VAL A 579 -3.54 -26.85 53.44
CA VAL A 579 -4.47 -27.22 52.37
C VAL A 579 -4.98 -25.97 51.62
N LYS A 580 -5.42 -24.94 52.35
CA LYS A 580 -5.88 -23.68 51.76
C LYS A 580 -4.76 -22.91 51.06
N ARG A 581 -3.54 -22.95 51.61
CA ARG A 581 -2.36 -22.35 50.96
C ARG A 581 -2.05 -23.02 49.61
N ASN A 582 -2.18 -24.35 49.52
CA ASN A 582 -2.05 -25.07 48.24
C ASN A 582 -3.16 -24.70 47.25
N ARG A 583 -4.40 -24.53 47.71
CA ARG A 583 -5.53 -24.08 46.88
C ARG A 583 -5.28 -22.69 46.27
N ILE A 584 -4.71 -21.75 47.04
CA ILE A 584 -4.32 -20.43 46.52
C ILE A 584 -3.24 -20.55 45.43
N LYS A 585 -2.23 -21.41 45.62
CA LYS A 585 -1.18 -21.63 44.61
C LYS A 585 -1.76 -22.16 43.30
N ILE A 586 -2.72 -23.08 43.37
CA ILE A 586 -3.40 -23.62 42.18
C ILE A 586 -4.22 -22.52 41.48
N LEU A 587 -4.99 -21.73 42.24
CA LEU A 587 -5.76 -20.61 41.68
C LEU A 587 -4.84 -19.59 40.98
N GLN A 588 -3.69 -19.28 41.58
CA GLN A 588 -2.70 -18.38 41.00
C GLN A 588 -2.10 -18.95 39.71
N GLN A 589 -1.81 -20.26 39.66
CA GLN A 589 -1.32 -20.92 38.44
C GLN A 589 -2.35 -20.88 37.32
N GLU A 590 -3.62 -21.21 37.60
CA GLU A 590 -4.69 -21.17 36.60
C GLU A 590 -5.01 -19.75 36.14
N TYR A 591 -4.98 -18.76 37.04
CA TYR A 591 -5.11 -17.34 36.67
C TYR A 591 -3.98 -16.90 35.74
N ASN A 592 -2.73 -17.23 36.07
CA ASN A 592 -1.58 -16.88 35.22
C ASN A 592 -1.67 -17.57 33.86
N LYS A 593 -2.05 -18.85 33.81
CA LYS A 593 -2.25 -19.60 32.57
C LYS A 593 -3.38 -19.03 31.72
N TYR A 594 -4.49 -18.62 32.36
CA TYR A 594 -5.60 -17.96 31.68
C TYR A 594 -5.18 -16.61 31.09
N ILE A 595 -4.39 -15.83 31.83
CA ILE A 595 -3.79 -14.59 31.31
C ILE A 595 -2.75 -14.88 30.24
N GLU A 596 -1.95 -15.94 30.30
CA GLU A 596 -0.96 -16.24 29.27
C GLU A 596 -1.61 -16.67 27.94
N ILE A 597 -2.70 -17.43 28.03
CA ILE A 597 -3.52 -17.85 26.87
C ILE A 597 -4.28 -16.66 26.27
N ASN A 598 -4.84 -15.77 27.10
CA ASN A 598 -5.66 -14.64 26.65
C ASN A 598 -4.91 -13.30 26.56
N GLY A 599 -3.65 -13.23 27.01
CA GLY A 599 -2.89 -12.01 27.27
C GLY A 599 -1.61 -11.88 26.44
N ARG A 600 -1.39 -12.76 25.46
CA ARG A 600 -0.45 -12.50 24.35
C ARG A 600 -0.78 -11.22 23.54
N GLU A 601 -1.88 -10.54 23.86
CA GLU A 601 -2.28 -9.25 23.27
C GLU A 601 -1.95 -8.02 24.15
N GLN A 602 -1.56 -8.16 25.42
CA GLN A 602 -1.32 -7.00 26.32
C GLN A 602 0.14 -6.55 26.41
N GLU A 603 1.13 -7.44 26.19
CA GLU A 603 2.56 -7.06 26.22
C GLU A 603 3.07 -6.39 24.92
N LEU A 604 2.25 -6.33 23.86
CA LEU A 604 2.51 -5.55 22.65
C LEU A 604 2.00 -4.09 22.73
N GLN A 605 1.47 -3.65 23.88
CA GLN A 605 0.79 -2.35 24.04
C GLN A 605 1.51 -1.34 24.96
N SER A 606 2.85 -1.39 25.08
CA SER A 606 3.60 -0.31 25.73
C SER A 606 4.52 0.44 24.75
N PRO A 607 4.12 1.61 24.23
CA PRO A 607 5.06 2.68 24.03
C PRO A 607 5.41 3.23 25.41
N THR A 608 6.70 3.20 25.73
CA THR A 608 7.30 3.91 26.86
C THR A 608 6.70 5.30 27.01
N THR A 609 6.06 5.51 28.15
CA THR A 609 5.66 6.81 28.67
C THR A 609 6.87 7.73 28.80
N HIS A 610 6.97 8.75 27.95
CA HIS A 610 7.60 10.02 28.30
C HIS A 610 6.82 11.15 27.62
N ILE A 611 5.81 11.65 28.34
CA ILE A 611 5.28 13.01 28.16
C ILE A 611 5.67 13.76 29.42
N SER A 612 6.59 14.71 29.27
CA SER A 612 6.67 15.93 30.06
C SER A 612 6.75 17.08 29.07
#